data_AF-A0A6H1ZDD4-F1
#
_entry.id   AF-A0A6H1ZDD4-F1
#
_cell.length_a   1.000
_cell.length_b   1.000
_cell.length_c   1.000
_cell.angle_alpha   90.00
_cell.angle_beta   90.00
_cell.angle_gamma   90.00
#
_symmetry.space_group_name_H-M   'P 1'
#
loop_
_entity.id
_entity.type
_entity.pdbx_description
1 polymer ?
#
loop_
_entity_poly.entity_id
_entity_poly.type
_entity_poly.pdbx_seq_one_letter_code
_entity_poly.pdbx_strand_id
1 'polypeptide(L)'
;MNFTKDYIELCKSDKIQKLKYWKDTDGVIDWLLLKTGDWLYLPLREEIWCIDEIKNFGIANVWLPTGDQLDEIIVKICKEGNHYTTGTSSSNKWFVEVSSKYHKGENQIIFYDINPLIAKLKLLLQLLEVKDTK
;
A
#
# COMPACT_ATOMS: atom_id res chain seq x y z
N MET A 1 -0.88 -1.35 15.40
CA MET A 1 -1.51 -1.47 14.07
C MET A 1 -1.75 -2.95 13.83
N ASN A 2 -2.98 -3.39 13.53
CA ASN A 2 -3.28 -4.82 13.35
C ASN A 2 -3.30 -5.14 11.85
N PHE A 3 -2.20 -5.69 11.34
CA PHE A 3 -2.12 -6.18 9.98
C PHE A 3 -2.88 -7.51 9.88
N THR A 4 -3.94 -7.53 9.09
CA THR A 4 -4.71 -8.76 8.87
C THR A 4 -3.97 -9.69 7.90
N LYS A 5 -4.30 -10.99 7.93
CA LYS A 5 -3.76 -11.97 6.98
C LYS A 5 -3.97 -11.52 5.53
N ASP A 6 -5.18 -11.08 5.19
CA ASP A 6 -5.52 -10.64 3.84
C ASP A 6 -4.70 -9.43 3.38
N TYR A 7 -4.44 -8.48 4.29
CA TYR A 7 -3.58 -7.34 4.00
C TYR A 7 -2.14 -7.79 3.72
N ILE A 8 -1.61 -8.71 4.53
CA ILE A 8 -0.25 -9.25 4.35
C ILE A 8 -0.14 -9.99 3.02
N GLU A 9 -1.13 -10.81 2.65
CA GLU A 9 -1.13 -11.52 1.36
C GLU A 9 -1.13 -10.56 0.18
N LEU A 10 -1.91 -9.46 0.24
CA LEU A 10 -1.86 -8.42 -0.80
C LEU A 10 -0.49 -7.74 -0.87
N CYS A 11 0.13 -7.48 0.28
CA CYS A 11 1.46 -6.87 0.34
C CYS A 11 2.52 -7.76 -0.31
N LYS A 12 2.43 -9.09 -0.21
CA LYS A 12 3.39 -10.02 -0.84
C LYS A 12 3.44 -9.94 -2.38
N SER A 13 2.49 -9.27 -3.02
CA SER A 13 2.54 -9.05 -4.47
C SER A 13 3.83 -8.36 -4.90
N ASP A 14 4.51 -8.91 -5.91
CA ASP A 14 5.73 -8.33 -6.48
C ASP A 14 5.53 -6.88 -6.92
N LYS A 15 4.33 -6.53 -7.43
CA LYS A 15 4.01 -5.15 -7.84
C LYS A 15 4.05 -4.20 -6.65
N ILE A 16 3.52 -4.62 -5.50
CA ILE A 16 3.53 -3.83 -4.26
C ILE A 16 4.94 -3.77 -3.68
N GLN A 17 5.67 -4.89 -3.65
CA GLN A 17 7.04 -4.91 -3.13
C GLN A 17 8.02 -4.09 -3.98
N LYS A 18 7.78 -3.94 -5.29
CA LYS A 18 8.56 -3.05 -6.17
C LYS A 18 8.30 -1.56 -5.92
N LEU A 19 7.18 -1.21 -5.30
CA LEU A 19 6.89 0.17 -4.89
C LEU A 19 7.60 0.57 -3.60
N LYS A 20 8.32 -0.37 -2.96
CA LYS A 20 8.97 -0.16 -1.67
C LYS A 20 9.75 1.14 -1.67
N TYR A 21 9.28 2.05 -0.82
CA TYR A 21 9.76 3.40 -0.71
C TYR A 21 10.98 3.43 0.20
N TRP A 22 12.15 3.10 -0.32
CA TRP A 22 13.41 3.42 0.36
C TRP A 22 13.67 4.91 0.17
N LYS A 23 12.93 5.79 0.86
CA LYS A 23 13.42 7.16 1.03
C LYS A 23 14.05 7.29 2.39
N ASP A 24 15.33 7.63 2.35
CA ASP A 24 16.10 8.33 3.38
C ASP A 24 15.43 9.67 3.75
N THR A 25 14.23 9.64 4.33
CA THR A 25 13.54 10.85 4.77
C THR A 25 13.03 10.66 6.18
N ASP A 26 13.74 11.32 7.10
CA ASP A 26 13.37 11.71 8.45
C ASP A 26 11.89 11.45 8.79
N GLY A 27 11.66 10.35 9.52
CA GLY A 27 10.40 10.14 10.25
C GLY A 27 9.32 9.25 9.64
N VAL A 28 9.51 8.63 8.47
CA VAL A 28 8.54 7.64 7.93
C VAL A 28 8.85 6.24 8.44
N ILE A 29 7.98 5.70 9.30
CA ILE A 29 8.11 4.33 9.82
C ILE A 29 7.65 3.33 8.76
N ASP A 30 8.60 2.66 8.11
CA ASP A 30 8.30 1.46 7.33
C ASP A 30 8.05 0.27 8.25
N TRP A 31 6.93 -0.43 8.06
CA TRP A 31 6.71 -1.69 8.76
C TRP A 31 7.25 -2.84 7.92
N LEU A 32 8.11 -3.64 8.54
CA LEU A 32 8.58 -4.90 7.97
C LEU A 32 7.96 -6.07 8.70
N LEU A 33 7.46 -7.03 7.92
CA LEU A 33 7.16 -8.35 8.43
C LEU A 33 8.42 -9.20 8.34
N LEU A 34 8.93 -9.63 9.49
CA LEU A 34 9.99 -10.61 9.58
C LEU A 34 9.41 -11.99 9.90
N LYS A 35 9.86 -13.01 9.19
CA LYS A 35 9.52 -14.41 9.46
C LYS A 35 10.66 -15.08 10.21
N THR A 36 10.59 -15.13 11.54
CA THR A 36 11.54 -15.84 12.40
C THR A 36 10.79 -16.84 13.28
N GLY A 37 10.41 -17.99 12.71
CA GLY A 37 9.50 -18.94 13.36
C GLY A 37 8.08 -18.39 13.45
N ASP A 38 7.89 -17.36 14.27
CA ASP A 38 6.69 -16.53 14.38
C ASP A 38 6.82 -15.22 13.58
N TRP A 39 5.68 -14.59 13.28
CA TRP A 39 5.60 -13.31 12.58
C TRP A 39 5.94 -12.16 13.52
N LEU A 40 7.07 -11.48 13.27
CA LEU A 40 7.46 -10.28 14.00
C LEU A 40 7.21 -9.04 13.14
N TYR A 41 6.47 -8.07 13.67
CA TYR A 41 6.23 -6.78 13.02
C TYR A 41 7.19 -5.75 13.61
N LEU A 42 8.12 -5.26 12.81
CA LEU A 42 9.07 -4.24 13.25
C LEU A 42 8.76 -2.89 12.60
N PRO A 43 8.54 -1.83 13.40
CA PRO A 43 8.64 -0.48 12.88
C PRO A 43 10.11 -0.16 12.64
N LEU A 44 10.50 0.10 11.39
CA LEU A 44 11.79 0.70 11.09
C LEU A 44 11.76 2.15 11.59
N ARG A 45 12.43 2.40 12.72
CA ARG A 45 12.86 3.76 13.09
C ARG A 45 14.33 3.89 12.72
N GLU A 46 14.75 5.09 12.34
CA GLU A 46 16.10 5.44 11.90
C GLU A 46 17.23 5.00 12.85
N GLU A 47 16.92 4.61 14.09
CA GLU A 47 17.93 4.37 15.12
C GLU A 47 18.20 2.90 15.49
N ILE A 48 17.51 1.86 14.97
CA ILE A 48 17.63 0.53 15.64
C ILE A 48 18.02 -0.68 14.76
N TRP A 49 17.96 -0.66 13.43
CA TRP A 49 18.48 -1.82 12.68
C TRP A 49 19.22 -1.38 11.43
N CYS A 50 20.53 -1.67 11.39
CA CYS A 50 21.31 -1.49 10.18
C CYS A 50 20.69 -2.42 9.13
N ILE A 51 20.29 -1.86 7.99
CA ILE A 51 19.68 -2.58 6.86
C ILE A 51 20.48 -3.85 6.48
N ASP A 52 21.79 -3.84 6.76
CA ASP A 52 22.70 -4.94 6.53
C ASP A 52 22.52 -6.13 7.51
N GLU A 53 22.08 -5.91 8.75
CA GLU A 53 21.72 -7.01 9.65
C GLU A 53 20.47 -7.74 9.15
N ILE A 54 19.46 -7.01 8.68
CA ILE A 54 18.20 -7.58 8.16
C ILE A 54 18.44 -8.43 6.90
N LYS A 55 19.38 -8.03 6.02
CA LYS A 55 19.76 -8.81 4.84
C LYS A 55 20.44 -10.14 5.20
N ASN A 56 21.22 -10.17 6.27
CA ASN A 56 21.98 -11.36 6.69
C ASN A 56 21.11 -12.48 7.29
N PHE A 57 19.89 -12.18 7.74
CA PHE A 57 19.01 -13.19 8.31
C PHE A 57 18.21 -14.02 7.28
N GLY A 58 18.38 -13.78 5.97
CA GLY A 58 17.64 -14.52 4.93
C GLY A 58 16.11 -14.36 5.02
N ILE A 59 15.65 -13.29 5.67
CA ILE A 59 14.24 -13.06 5.98
C ILE A 59 13.53 -12.51 4.75
N ALA A 60 12.39 -13.11 4.40
CA ALA A 60 11.46 -12.55 3.42
C ALA A 60 10.87 -11.24 3.99
N ASN A 61 11.46 -10.12 3.60
CA ASN A 61 11.03 -8.79 4.01
C ASN A 61 9.79 -8.38 3.22
N VAL A 62 8.60 -8.52 3.82
CA VAL A 62 7.38 -7.96 3.23
C VAL A 62 7.22 -6.54 3.75
N TRP A 63 7.29 -5.57 2.83
CA TRP A 63 6.95 -4.19 3.12
C TRP A 63 5.44 -4.06 3.38
N LEU A 64 5.09 -3.48 4.53
CA LEU A 64 3.72 -3.27 4.99
C LEU A 64 3.43 -1.75 5.05
N PRO A 65 3.00 -1.13 3.94
CA PRO A 65 2.81 0.32 3.88
C PRO A 65 1.68 0.82 4.78
N THR A 66 1.89 1.99 5.38
CA THR A 66 0.84 2.72 6.10
C THR A 66 -0.23 3.25 5.15
N GLY A 67 -1.36 3.70 5.72
CA GLY A 67 -2.45 4.30 4.93
C GLY A 67 -2.00 5.54 4.16
N ASP A 68 -1.12 6.36 4.73
CA ASP A 68 -0.62 7.60 4.12
C ASP A 68 0.38 7.32 3.01
N GLN A 69 1.27 6.32 3.20
CA GLN A 69 2.18 5.87 2.15
C GLN A 69 1.42 5.36 0.92
N LEU A 70 0.33 4.62 1.14
CA LEU A 70 -0.54 4.17 0.04
C LEU A 70 -1.22 5.35 -0.66
N ASP A 71 -1.72 6.34 0.08
CA ASP A 71 -2.35 7.54 -0.50
C ASP A 71 -1.39 8.32 -1.37
N GLU A 72 -0.17 8.56 -0.90
CA GLU A 72 0.86 9.26 -1.67
C GLU A 72 1.17 8.55 -3.00
N ILE A 73 1.29 7.22 -2.96
CA ILE A 73 1.61 6.43 -4.15
C ILE A 73 0.44 6.45 -5.13
N ILE A 74 -0.79 6.28 -4.64
CA ILE A 74 -2.00 6.33 -5.47
C ILE A 74 -2.09 7.69 -6.17
N VAL A 75 -1.90 8.80 -5.42
CA VAL A 75 -1.91 10.16 -5.97
C VAL A 75 -0.82 10.34 -7.04
N LYS A 76 0.40 9.85 -6.81
CA LYS A 76 1.50 9.91 -7.80
C LYS A 76 1.21 9.08 -9.05
N ILE A 77 0.49 7.97 -8.92
CA ILE A 77 0.14 7.08 -10.04
C ILE A 77 -1.03 7.63 -10.86
N CYS A 78 -1.97 8.30 -10.21
CA CYS A 78 -3.06 9.02 -10.87
C CYS A 78 -2.48 10.05 -11.84
N LYS A 79 -2.84 9.92 -13.11
CA LYS A 79 -2.45 10.89 -14.16
C LYS A 79 -3.17 12.22 -13.93
N GLU A 80 -2.60 13.29 -14.48
CA GLU A 80 -3.27 14.60 -14.54
C GLU A 80 -4.71 14.44 -15.08
N GLY A 81 -5.67 14.96 -14.34
CA GLY A 81 -7.09 14.84 -14.68
C GLY A 81 -7.85 13.70 -14.02
N ASN A 82 -7.22 12.88 -13.17
CA ASN A 82 -7.94 11.93 -12.29
C ASN A 82 -8.05 12.47 -10.85
N HIS A 83 -9.15 12.15 -10.18
CA HIS A 83 -9.42 12.46 -8.78
C HIS A 83 -9.33 11.19 -7.94
N TYR A 84 -8.59 11.26 -6.84
CA TYR A 84 -8.54 10.22 -5.81
C TYR A 84 -9.41 10.64 -4.62
N THR A 85 -10.32 9.76 -4.19
CA THR A 85 -11.21 10.01 -3.05
C THR A 85 -11.28 8.77 -2.16
N THR A 86 -11.36 8.97 -0.85
CA THR A 86 -11.61 7.91 0.13
C THR A 86 -12.72 8.32 1.07
N GLY A 87 -13.53 7.36 1.53
CA GLY A 87 -14.56 7.64 2.53
C GLY A 87 -15.24 6.38 3.02
N THR A 88 -16.33 6.57 3.77
CA THR A 88 -17.18 5.48 4.26
C THR A 88 -18.52 5.50 3.53
N SER A 89 -18.96 4.34 3.05
CA SER A 89 -20.28 4.17 2.44
C SER A 89 -21.38 4.08 3.50
N SER A 90 -22.64 4.17 3.07
CA SER A 90 -23.82 3.90 3.90
C SER A 90 -23.90 2.47 4.45
N SER A 91 -23.09 1.54 3.92
CA SER A 91 -22.99 0.15 4.38
C SER A 91 -21.83 -0.09 5.36
N ASN A 92 -21.29 0.98 5.97
CA ASN A 92 -20.15 0.95 6.88
C ASN A 92 -18.90 0.28 6.28
N LYS A 93 -18.76 0.31 4.95
CA LYS A 93 -17.55 -0.12 4.26
C LYS A 93 -16.73 1.11 3.91
N TRP A 94 -15.42 1.00 4.02
CA TRP A 94 -14.51 1.95 3.41
C TRP A 94 -14.58 1.80 1.90
N PHE A 95 -14.61 2.91 1.20
CA PHE A 95 -14.41 2.95 -0.23
C PHE A 95 -13.19 3.81 -0.57
N VAL A 96 -12.50 3.38 -1.61
CA VAL A 96 -11.47 4.18 -2.28
C VAL A 96 -11.79 4.21 -3.76
N GLU A 97 -11.66 5.39 -4.35
CA GLU A 97 -12.12 5.67 -5.71
C GLU A 97 -11.06 6.48 -6.45
N VAL A 98 -10.82 6.09 -7.71
CA VAL A 98 -10.20 6.94 -8.72
C VAL A 98 -11.17 7.17 -9.86
N SER A 99 -11.44 8.42 -10.21
CA SER A 99 -12.34 8.79 -11.32
C SER A 99 -11.77 9.93 -12.17
N SER A 100 -12.18 10.01 -13.44
CA SER A 100 -11.83 11.12 -14.31
C SER A 100 -12.50 12.42 -13.82
N LYS A 101 -11.72 13.48 -13.71
CA LYS A 101 -12.18 14.84 -13.36
C LYS A 101 -13.17 15.39 -14.37
N TYR A 102 -13.01 15.00 -15.64
CA TYR A 102 -13.78 15.56 -16.76
C TYR A 102 -14.95 14.67 -17.18
N HIS A 103 -14.93 13.39 -16.85
CA HIS A 103 -15.96 12.41 -17.22
C HIS A 103 -16.31 11.49 -16.05
N LYS A 104 -17.20 11.94 -15.16
CA LYS A 104 -17.71 11.09 -14.08
C LYS A 104 -18.40 9.85 -14.67
N GLY A 105 -17.92 8.66 -14.32
CA GLY A 105 -18.44 7.37 -14.77
C GLY A 105 -17.63 6.69 -15.88
N GLU A 106 -16.92 7.46 -16.71
CA GLU A 106 -15.99 6.88 -17.69
C GLU A 106 -14.61 6.72 -17.02
N ASN A 107 -14.10 5.49 -17.00
CA ASN A 107 -12.84 5.09 -16.34
C ASN A 107 -12.84 5.25 -14.80
N GLN A 108 -14.00 5.12 -14.15
CA GLN A 108 -14.09 5.03 -12.69
C GLN A 108 -13.63 3.66 -12.20
N ILE A 109 -12.73 3.64 -11.22
CA ILE A 109 -12.31 2.44 -10.49
C ILE A 109 -12.64 2.67 -9.02
N ILE A 110 -13.47 1.81 -8.45
CA ILE A 110 -13.89 1.90 -7.05
C ILE A 110 -13.76 0.54 -6.37
N PHE A 111 -13.21 0.54 -5.17
CA PHE A 111 -13.11 -0.65 -4.32
C PHE A 111 -13.75 -0.38 -2.97
N TYR A 112 -14.49 -1.37 -2.48
CA TYR A 112 -15.14 -1.37 -1.17
C TYR A 112 -14.55 -2.47 -0.29
N ASP A 113 -14.20 -2.14 0.96
CA ASP A 113 -13.73 -3.11 1.93
C ASP A 113 -14.04 -2.66 3.36
N ILE A 114 -14.06 -3.58 4.32
CA ILE A 114 -14.22 -3.23 5.74
C ILE A 114 -12.91 -2.64 6.28
N ASN A 115 -11.76 -3.07 5.73
CA ASN A 115 -10.46 -2.52 6.07
C ASN A 115 -9.99 -1.51 5.00
N PRO A 116 -9.76 -0.23 5.36
CA PRO A 116 -9.35 0.79 4.42
C PRO A 116 -8.01 0.48 3.73
N LEU A 117 -7.09 -0.20 4.41
CA LEU A 117 -5.80 -0.57 3.83
C LEU A 117 -5.95 -1.62 2.73
N ILE A 118 -6.87 -2.56 2.90
CA ILE A 118 -7.17 -3.58 1.89
C ILE A 118 -7.81 -2.91 0.66
N ALA A 119 -8.75 -1.98 0.87
CA ALA A 119 -9.37 -1.24 -0.22
C ALA A 119 -8.32 -0.46 -1.03
N LYS A 120 -7.42 0.25 -0.35
CA LYS A 120 -6.29 0.99 -0.96
C LYS A 120 -5.35 0.08 -1.76
N LEU A 121 -4.96 -1.08 -1.22
CA LEU A 121 -4.08 -2.03 -1.91
C LEU A 121 -4.73 -2.61 -3.18
N LYS A 122 -6.01 -2.98 -3.11
CA LYS A 122 -6.76 -3.47 -4.28
C LYS A 122 -6.81 -2.42 -5.40
N LEU A 123 -7.10 -1.17 -5.05
CA LEU A 123 -7.07 -0.04 -5.98
C LEU A 123 -5.68 0.14 -6.61
N LEU A 124 -4.64 0.16 -5.77
CA LEU A 124 -3.27 0.33 -6.22
C LEU A 124 -2.83 -0.77 -7.19
N LEU A 125 -3.11 -2.04 -6.90
CA LEU A 125 -2.81 -3.16 -7.80
C LEU A 125 -3.49 -2.99 -9.17
N GLN A 126 -4.77 -2.60 -9.18
CA GLN A 126 -5.50 -2.36 -10.42
C GLN A 126 -4.86 -1.22 -11.25
N LEU A 127 -4.45 -0.14 -10.59
CA LEU A 127 -3.79 0.99 -11.26
C LEU A 127 -2.43 0.60 -11.87
N LEU A 128 -1.68 -0.29 -11.20
CA LEU A 128 -0.41 -0.81 -11.71
C LEU A 128 -0.62 -1.74 -12.92
N GLU A 129 -1.66 -2.56 -12.92
CA GLU A 129 -2.00 -3.42 -14.08
C GLU A 129 -2.37 -2.62 -15.33
N VAL A 130 -3.13 -1.52 -15.18
CA VAL A 130 -3.49 -0.65 -16.30
C VAL A 130 -2.26 0.09 -16.88
N LYS A 131 -1.21 0.31 -16.09
CA LYS A 131 0.04 0.91 -16.58
C LYS A 131 0.87 -0.05 -17.43
N ASP A 132 0.91 -1.33 -17.08
CA ASP A 132 1.70 -2.34 -17.81
C ASP A 132 1.13 -2.66 -19.21
N THR A 133 -0.09 -2.22 -19.52
CA THR A 133 -0.80 -2.47 -20.78
C THR A 133 -0.71 -1.33 -21.80
N LYS A 134 0.07 -0.28 -21.51
CA LYS A 134 0.34 0.86 -22.40
C LYS A 134 1.81 0.96 -22.75
#